data_AF-A0A2V9TJI4-F1
#
_entry.id   AF-A0A2V9TJI4-F1
#
_cell.length_a   1.000
_cell.length_b   1.000
_cell.length_c   1.000
_cell.angle_alpha   90.00
_cell.angle_beta   90.00
_cell.angle_gamma   90.00
#
_symmetry.space_group_name_H-M   'P 1'
#
loop_
_entity.id
_entity.type
_entity.pdbx_description
1 polymer ?
#
loop_
_entity_poly.entity_id
_entity_poly.type
_entity_poly.pdbx_seq_one_letter_code
_entity_poly.pdbx_strand_id
1 'polypeptide(L)'
;RALNRHAQIERLFDYALINRTPVSEELRAKYELEGAAQIVADLDAVEQLGVRPVLGDYLDEATVARHATDRVAKDLLQLISQPATKTT
;
A
#
# COMPACT_ATOMS: atom_id res chain seq x y z
N ARG A 1 -8.68 -3.18 8.54
CA ARG A 1 -9.68 -3.95 9.32
C ARG A 1 -9.08 -5.16 10.06
N ALA A 2 -8.53 -6.17 9.36
CA ALA A 2 -8.05 -7.41 10.00
C ALA A 2 -6.98 -7.18 11.08
N LEU A 3 -5.97 -6.34 10.80
CA LEU A 3 -4.90 -6.01 11.74
C LEU A 3 -5.42 -5.28 13.00
N ASN A 4 -6.28 -4.28 12.85
CA ASN A 4 -6.95 -3.59 13.97
C ASN A 4 -7.70 -4.58 14.88
N ARG A 5 -8.47 -5.51 14.28
CA ARG A 5 -9.23 -6.54 15.01
C ARG A 5 -8.28 -7.47 15.79
N HIS A 6 -7.20 -7.90 15.15
CA HIS A 6 -6.22 -8.79 15.77
C HIS A 6 -5.48 -8.10 16.94
N ALA A 7 -5.16 -6.83 16.79
CA ALA A 7 -4.52 -6.01 17.83
C ALA A 7 -5.51 -5.46 18.89
N GLN A 8 -6.81 -5.73 18.74
CA GLN A 8 -7.87 -5.23 19.63
C GLN A 8 -7.85 -3.70 19.82
N ILE A 9 -7.51 -2.97 18.75
CA ILE A 9 -7.46 -1.50 18.72
C ILE A 9 -8.31 -0.98 17.56
N GLU A 10 -8.95 0.18 17.72
CA GLU A 10 -9.80 0.75 16.67
C GLU A 10 -8.99 1.17 15.44
N ARG A 11 -7.80 1.75 15.66
CA ARG A 11 -6.92 2.25 14.61
C ARG A 11 -5.45 2.05 14.95
N LEU A 12 -4.82 1.09 14.27
CA LEU A 12 -3.40 0.77 14.47
C LEU A 12 -2.46 1.66 13.65
N PHE A 13 -2.89 2.15 12.50
CA PHE A 13 -2.05 2.88 11.55
C PHE A 13 -2.58 4.29 11.28
N ASP A 14 -1.67 5.24 11.13
CA ASP A 14 -1.98 6.59 10.62
C ASP A 14 -1.93 6.67 9.09
N TYR A 15 -1.01 5.93 8.49
CA TYR A 15 -0.75 5.93 7.05
C TYR A 15 -0.67 4.50 6.51
N ALA A 16 -1.02 4.32 5.24
CA ALA A 16 -0.78 3.10 4.50
C ALA A 16 -0.14 3.43 3.15
N LEU A 17 1.07 2.93 2.91
CA LEU A 17 1.69 2.99 1.59
C LEU A 17 1.06 1.91 0.71
N ILE A 18 0.49 2.33 -0.43
CA ILE A 18 -0.30 1.45 -1.31
C ILE A 18 0.26 1.56 -2.73
N ASN A 19 0.58 0.42 -3.33
CA ASN A 19 1.00 0.37 -4.72
C ASN A 19 -0.19 0.64 -5.65
N ARG A 20 0.01 1.52 -6.64
CA ARG A 20 -0.97 1.76 -7.72
C ARG A 20 -0.51 1.26 -9.09
N THR A 21 0.75 0.84 -9.22
CA THR A 21 1.28 0.38 -10.51
C THR A 21 0.64 -0.97 -10.84
N PRO A 22 -0.06 -1.11 -11.98
CA PRO A 22 -0.61 -2.40 -12.39
C PRO A 22 0.52 -3.37 -12.68
N VAL A 23 0.31 -4.65 -12.36
CA VAL A 23 1.23 -5.70 -12.81
C VAL A 23 1.09 -5.89 -14.33
N SER A 24 2.19 -6.21 -15.00
CA SER A 24 2.21 -6.59 -16.42
C SER A 24 1.29 -7.78 -16.69
N GLU A 25 0.79 -7.87 -17.93
CA GLU A 25 -0.17 -8.92 -18.30
C GLU A 25 0.41 -10.33 -18.18
N GLU A 26 1.70 -10.48 -18.50
CA GLU A 26 2.42 -11.75 -18.37
C GLU A 26 2.48 -12.20 -16.91
N LEU A 27 2.87 -11.28 -16.01
CA LEU A 27 2.98 -11.58 -14.59
C LEU A 27 1.62 -11.77 -13.93
N ARG A 28 0.59 -11.02 -14.38
CA ARG A 28 -0.81 -11.21 -13.98
C ARG A 28 -1.28 -12.62 -14.32
N ALA A 29 -1.09 -13.06 -15.56
CA ALA A 29 -1.51 -14.39 -16.01
C ALA A 29 -0.78 -15.49 -15.22
N LYS A 30 0.52 -15.31 -14.93
CA LYS A 30 1.28 -16.23 -14.07
C LYS A 30 0.67 -16.33 -12.67
N TYR A 31 0.38 -15.19 -12.03
CA TYR A 31 -0.22 -15.20 -10.69
C TYR A 31 -1.64 -15.76 -10.68
N GLU A 32 -2.44 -15.51 -11.73
CA GLU A 32 -3.79 -16.09 -11.86
C GLU A 32 -3.74 -17.62 -11.88
N LEU A 33 -2.75 -18.23 -12.54
CA LEU A 33 -2.53 -19.68 -12.53
C LEU A 33 -2.17 -20.21 -11.13
N GLU A 34 -1.55 -19.38 -10.29
CA GLU A 34 -1.23 -19.68 -8.89
C GLU A 34 -2.41 -19.38 -7.94
N GLY A 35 -3.55 -18.91 -8.45
CA GLY A 35 -4.72 -18.51 -7.65
C GLY A 35 -4.53 -17.16 -6.95
N ALA A 36 -3.56 -16.35 -7.40
CA ALA A 36 -3.28 -15.02 -6.89
C ALA A 36 -3.75 -13.94 -7.88
N ALA A 37 -4.08 -12.77 -7.35
CA ALA A 37 -4.47 -11.60 -8.15
C ALA A 37 -3.88 -10.33 -7.54
N GLN A 38 -3.72 -9.29 -8.36
CA GLN A 38 -3.33 -7.98 -7.84
C GLN A 38 -4.40 -7.44 -6.90
N ILE A 39 -3.96 -6.91 -5.76
CA ILE A 39 -4.85 -6.27 -4.80
C ILE A 39 -5.46 -5.01 -5.42
N VAL A 40 -6.79 -4.95 -5.46
CA VAL A 40 -7.53 -3.72 -5.75
C VAL A 40 -7.63 -2.92 -4.45
N ALA A 41 -6.99 -1.75 -4.42
CA ALA A 41 -7.02 -0.88 -3.25
C ALA A 41 -8.34 -0.08 -3.19
N ASP A 42 -9.19 -0.44 -2.24
CA ASP A 42 -10.39 0.34 -1.88
C ASP A 42 -9.97 1.52 -0.99
N LEU A 43 -9.71 2.67 -1.62
CA LEU A 43 -9.23 3.87 -0.92
C LEU A 43 -10.27 4.41 0.05
N ASP A 44 -11.55 4.41 -0.34
CA ASP A 44 -12.65 4.86 0.51
C ASP A 44 -12.72 4.00 1.78
N ALA A 45 -12.59 2.68 1.65
CA ALA A 45 -12.56 1.79 2.81
C ALA A 45 -11.31 1.98 3.68
N VAL A 46 -10.16 2.38 3.11
CA VAL A 46 -8.95 2.72 3.87
C VAL A 46 -9.15 4.02 4.65
N GLU A 47 -9.69 5.06 4.02
CA GLU A 47 -9.96 6.34 4.66
C GLU A 47 -11.02 6.22 5.77
N GLN A 48 -12.06 5.39 5.57
CA GLN A 48 -13.04 5.06 6.61
C GLN A 48 -12.45 4.38 7.85
N LEU A 49 -11.24 3.82 7.76
CA LEU A 49 -10.51 3.30 8.93
C LEU A 49 -9.72 4.39 9.68
N GLY A 50 -9.81 5.64 9.25
CA GLY A 50 -9.00 6.74 9.76
C GLY A 50 -7.53 6.67 9.32
N VAL A 51 -7.24 5.89 8.28
CA VAL A 51 -5.90 5.70 7.73
C VAL A 51 -5.75 6.56 6.47
N ARG A 52 -4.63 7.27 6.35
CA ARG A 52 -4.31 8.11 5.18
C ARG A 52 -3.59 7.28 4.12
N PRO A 53 -4.18 7.02 2.93
CA PRO A 53 -3.51 6.30 1.88
C PRO A 53 -2.39 7.16 1.25
N VAL A 54 -1.22 6.56 1.03
CA VAL A 54 -0.09 7.14 0.32
C VAL A 54 0.19 6.28 -0.90
N LEU A 55 -0.28 6.76 -2.06
CA LEU A 55 -0.17 6.02 -3.30
C LEU A 55 1.17 6.28 -3.97
N GLY A 56 1.86 5.21 -4.33
CA GLY A 56 3.13 5.30 -5.05
C GLY A 56 3.32 4.16 -6.03
N ASP A 57 4.30 4.35 -6.91
CA ASP A 57 4.66 3.39 -7.94
C ASP A 57 5.66 2.37 -7.38
N TYR A 58 5.18 1.56 -6.44
CA TYR A 58 6.00 0.69 -5.59
C TYR A 58 6.22 -0.71 -6.16
N LEU A 59 5.81 -0.96 -7.40
CA LEU A 59 6.06 -2.25 -8.06
C LEU A 59 7.41 -2.22 -8.78
N ASP A 60 8.24 -3.21 -8.49
CA ASP A 60 9.40 -3.59 -9.30
C ASP A 60 9.12 -4.96 -9.92
N GLU A 61 9.15 -5.00 -11.26
CA GLU A 61 8.81 -6.17 -12.05
C GLU A 61 10.08 -6.82 -12.59
N ALA A 62 10.39 -8.00 -12.04
CA ALA A 62 11.36 -8.93 -12.61
C ALA A 62 10.64 -10.25 -12.91
N THR A 63 11.17 -11.39 -12.47
CA THR A 63 10.49 -12.70 -12.58
C THR A 63 9.30 -12.88 -11.65
N VAL A 64 9.18 -12.01 -10.65
CA VAL A 64 8.11 -11.94 -9.63
C VAL A 64 7.85 -10.48 -9.28
N ALA A 65 6.65 -10.18 -8.80
CA ALA A 65 6.32 -8.85 -8.29
C ALA A 65 7.06 -8.61 -6.96
N ARG A 66 7.83 -7.52 -6.90
CA ARG A 66 8.50 -7.07 -5.68
C ARG A 66 8.19 -5.61 -5.40
N HIS A 67 8.48 -5.18 -4.18
CA HIS A 67 8.45 -3.77 -3.86
C HIS A 67 9.68 -3.06 -4.42
N ALA A 68 9.48 -1.99 -5.18
CA ALA A 68 10.52 -1.04 -5.55
C ALA A 68 11.04 -0.31 -4.31
N THR A 69 12.03 -0.92 -3.66
CA THR A 69 12.48 -0.56 -2.30
C THR A 69 12.92 0.90 -2.21
N ASP A 70 13.63 1.40 -3.23
CA ASP A 70 14.07 2.79 -3.28
C ASP A 70 12.91 3.79 -3.27
N ARG A 71 11.82 3.47 -4.00
CA ARG A 71 10.63 4.34 -4.07
C ARG A 71 9.85 4.32 -2.77
N VAL A 72 9.67 3.12 -2.18
CA VAL A 72 9.03 2.98 -0.86
C VAL A 72 9.81 3.75 0.20
N ALA A 73 11.14 3.59 0.24
CA ALA A 73 12.00 4.25 1.21
C ALA A 73 11.96 5.79 1.04
N LYS A 74 11.99 6.27 -0.21
CA LYS A 74 11.89 7.70 -0.51
C LYS A 74 10.59 8.30 0.03
N ASP A 75 9.45 7.69 -0.25
CA ASP A 75 8.16 8.23 0.17
C ASP A 75 7.98 8.13 1.69
N LEU A 76 8.51 7.08 2.32
CA LEU A 76 8.58 6.97 3.77
C LEU A 76 9.38 8.12 4.41
N LEU A 77 10.57 8.43 3.87
CA LEU A 77 11.39 9.54 4.36
C LEU A 77 10.72 10.90 4.13
N GLN A 78 9.98 11.06 3.04
CA GLN A 78 9.19 12.26 2.78
C GLN A 78 8.05 12.42 3.78
N LEU A 79 7.35 11.33 4.15
CA LEU A 79 6.31 11.38 5.18
C LEU A 79 6.85 11.83 6.54
N ILE A 80 8.04 11.33 6.91
CA ILE A 80 8.70 11.69 8.17
C ILE A 80 9.16 13.17 8.17
N SER A 81 9.53 13.69 7.00
CA SER A 81 10.04 15.06 6.86
C SER A 81 8.94 16.12 6.73
N GLN A 82 7.68 15.72 6.59
CA GLN A 82 6.57 16.67 6.50
C GLN A 82 6.33 17.33 7.86
N PRO A 83 6.20 18.68 7.91
CA PRO A 83 5.82 19.35 9.15
C PRO A 83 4.46 18.80 9.59
N ALA A 84 4.29 18.57 10.89
CA ALA A 84 3.04 18.06 11.45
C ALA A 84 1.88 18.94 10.97
N THR A 85 1.02 18.41 10.10
CA THR A 85 -0.22 19.07 9.74
C THR A 85 -1.05 19.17 11.01
N LYS A 86 -1.14 20.37 11.59
CA LYS A 86 -2.09 20.67 12.65
C LYS A 86 -3.49 20.38 12.12
N THR A 87 -4.12 19.35 12.65
CA THR A 87 -5.56 19.16 12.49
C THR A 87 -6.25 20.31 13.23
N THR A 88 -6.93 21.18 12.49
CA THR A 88 -7.77 22.26 13.03
C THR A 88 -9.11 21.70 13.49
#